data_AF-A0AAD5PGN2-F1
#
_entry.id   AF-A0AAD5PGN2-F1
#
_cell.length_a   1.000
_cell.length_b   1.000
_cell.length_c   1.000
_cell.angle_alpha   90.00
_cell.angle_beta   90.00
_cell.angle_gamma   90.00
#
_symmetry.space_group_name_H-M   'P 1'
#
loop_
_entity.id
_entity.type
_entity.pdbx_description
1 polymer ?
#
loop_
_entity_poly.entity_id
_entity_poly.type
_entity_poly.pdbx_seq_one_letter_code
_entity_poly.pdbx_strand_id
1 'polypeptide(L)'
;MNIAENVLFNFKETNEILEQCKLMLVSQRDSFKKYMDDGRRAFTQNLIQIQQLTDQLELAKKEISALKQVNTKLATERNAIPSIPHGSTAHGRLTKDESNNKYERLRMLIITTLSIPLEQHATLKNEEIKKCLSARFEDHATQRNCIKAKKANAKATTTLSTVTHQTSTTFHENKKVKELQKLIEEQNQQLDQLKRQNTALHIQTTEVGRIVSENAELRAEVDRLRGDTVIYKASIGALKAAKQYVNADQRAVYTAQNAKIEQMEKEIKRLKDEVEKEKVEHELTRETMQQAVRNISVAGREALAASEAKLTKYKDYLQREVEKYTQLEEENKANGSYSRYFEHECTRASQNVDFFSKRVKTTNRNKTVIAELRDQIREFEAPKLPEDVYQSPPPSSSNNKRYSPYESIHPSPSYIPAKWIRRN
;
A
#
# COMPACT_ATOMS: atom_id res chain seq x y z
N MET A 1 16.26 -30.29 49.29
CA MET A 1 16.26 -29.83 47.89
C MET A 1 17.43 -28.86 47.75
N ASN A 2 18.39 -29.19 46.89
CA ASN A 2 19.69 -28.52 46.86
C ASN A 2 19.55 -27.16 46.14
N ILE A 3 20.21 -26.09 46.61
CA ILE A 3 20.08 -24.74 46.02
C ILE A 3 20.38 -24.77 44.50
N ALA A 4 21.31 -25.63 44.08
CA ALA A 4 21.66 -25.85 42.68
C ALA A 4 20.49 -26.40 41.83
N GLU A 5 19.66 -27.30 42.37
CA GLU A 5 18.51 -27.87 41.64
C GLU A 5 17.42 -26.82 41.42
N ASN A 6 17.23 -25.92 42.39
CA ASN A 6 16.23 -24.85 42.30
C ASN A 6 16.64 -23.77 41.28
N VAL A 7 17.94 -23.46 41.20
CA VAL A 7 18.48 -22.55 40.18
C VAL A 7 18.36 -23.14 38.78
N LEU A 8 18.70 -24.43 38.60
CA LEU A 8 18.57 -25.13 37.32
C LEU A 8 17.10 -25.25 36.86
N PHE A 9 16.17 -25.48 37.78
CA PHE A 9 14.74 -25.52 37.48
C PHE A 9 14.24 -24.16 36.99
N ASN A 10 14.55 -23.08 37.72
CA ASN A 10 14.18 -21.72 37.32
C ASN A 10 14.81 -21.29 35.99
N PHE A 11 16.04 -21.74 35.69
CA PHE A 11 16.69 -21.46 34.41
C PHE A 11 16.02 -22.18 33.24
N LYS A 12 15.52 -23.39 33.47
CA LYS A 12 14.81 -24.18 32.44
C LYS A 12 13.44 -23.57 32.13
N GLU A 13 12.70 -23.17 33.18
CA GLU A 13 11.39 -22.53 33.04
C GLU A 13 11.50 -21.15 32.36
N THR A 14 12.49 -20.34 32.74
CA THR A 14 12.74 -19.04 32.08
C THR A 14 13.15 -19.20 30.62
N ASN A 15 13.93 -20.23 30.28
CA ASN A 15 14.30 -20.49 28.89
C ASN A 15 13.11 -20.97 28.05
N GLU A 16 12.20 -21.77 28.63
CA GLU A 16 10.98 -22.21 27.96
C GLU A 16 10.01 -21.04 27.70
N ILE A 17 9.85 -20.14 28.67
CA ILE A 17 9.10 -18.88 28.50
C ILE A 17 9.73 -18.01 27.41
N LEU A 18 11.06 -17.90 27.38
CA LEU A 18 11.77 -17.12 26.36
C LEU A 18 11.54 -17.68 24.95
N GLU A 19 11.58 -19.00 24.77
CA GLU A 19 11.30 -19.62 23.47
C GLU A 19 9.83 -19.45 23.05
N GLN A 20 8.88 -19.55 23.98
CA GLN A 20 7.47 -19.24 23.68
C GLN A 20 7.28 -17.77 23.26
N CYS A 21 7.97 -16.84 23.91
CA CYS A 21 7.93 -15.43 23.52
C CYS A 21 8.51 -15.20 22.12
N LYS A 22 9.62 -15.88 21.77
CA LYS A 22 10.20 -15.82 20.41
C LYS A 22 9.23 -16.33 19.36
N LEU A 23 8.60 -17.48 19.60
CA LEU A 23 7.61 -18.05 18.68
C LEU A 23 6.40 -17.12 18.48
N MET A 24 5.90 -16.51 19.57
CA MET A 24 4.81 -15.54 19.50
C MET A 24 5.20 -14.30 18.67
N LEU A 25 6.40 -13.76 18.87
CA LEU A 25 6.88 -12.61 18.10
C LEU A 25 7.04 -12.93 16.61
N VAL A 26 7.52 -14.12 16.26
CA VAL A 26 7.61 -14.59 14.87
C VAL A 26 6.21 -14.71 14.25
N SER A 27 5.26 -15.30 14.96
CA SER A 27 3.87 -15.43 14.50
C SER A 27 3.19 -14.07 14.29
N GLN A 28 3.41 -13.10 15.20
CA GLN A 28 2.89 -11.74 15.05
C GLN A 28 3.52 -11.01 13.86
N ARG A 29 4.84 -11.14 13.66
CA ARG A 29 5.55 -10.58 12.51
C ARG A 29 4.99 -11.12 11.19
N ASP A 30 4.80 -12.43 11.10
CA ASP A 30 4.34 -13.08 9.87
C ASP A 30 2.87 -12.72 9.56
N SER A 31 2.03 -12.61 10.60
CA SER A 31 0.65 -12.12 10.48
C SER A 31 0.58 -10.67 10.01
N PHE A 32 1.43 -9.79 10.57
CA PHE A 32 1.53 -8.40 10.15
C PHE A 32 2.01 -8.29 8.69
N LYS A 33 3.03 -9.08 8.31
CA LYS A 33 3.53 -9.13 6.93
C LYS A 33 2.42 -9.52 5.95
N LYS A 34 1.65 -10.57 6.26
CA LYS A 34 0.52 -11.01 5.44
C LYS A 34 -0.53 -9.91 5.26
N TYR A 35 -0.90 -9.23 6.35
CA TYR A 35 -1.84 -8.11 6.30
C TYR A 35 -1.35 -6.98 5.38
N MET A 36 -0.06 -6.61 5.47
CA MET A 36 0.53 -5.58 4.62
C MET A 36 0.57 -6.00 3.14
N ASP A 37 0.87 -7.26 2.86
CA ASP A 37 0.87 -7.80 1.50
C ASP A 37 -0.54 -7.81 0.90
N ASP A 38 -1.56 -8.18 1.66
CA ASP A 38 -2.96 -8.14 1.23
C ASP A 38 -3.44 -6.70 0.97
N GLY A 39 -3.07 -5.75 1.85
CA GLY A 39 -3.34 -4.33 1.65
C GLY A 39 -2.66 -3.77 0.39
N ARG A 40 -1.41 -4.17 0.12
CA ARG A 40 -0.67 -3.77 -1.09
C ARG A 40 -1.32 -4.34 -2.36
N ARG A 41 -1.82 -5.58 -2.32
CA ARG A 41 -2.57 -6.19 -3.45
C ARG A 41 -3.87 -5.45 -3.71
N ALA A 42 -4.66 -5.16 -2.68
CA ALA A 42 -5.90 -4.40 -2.81
C ALA A 42 -5.67 -2.99 -3.38
N PHE A 43 -4.64 -2.29 -2.88
CA PHE A 43 -4.27 -0.98 -3.40
C PHE A 43 -3.85 -1.02 -4.88
N THR A 44 -3.06 -2.02 -5.27
CA THR A 44 -2.65 -2.23 -6.68
C THR A 44 -3.86 -2.50 -7.57
N GLN A 45 -4.80 -3.33 -7.12
CA GLN A 45 -6.04 -3.59 -7.87
C GLN A 45 -6.87 -2.32 -8.06
N ASN A 46 -7.01 -1.49 -7.03
CA ASN A 46 -7.71 -0.20 -7.14
C ASN A 46 -7.02 0.75 -8.12
N LEU A 47 -5.68 0.80 -8.14
CA LEU A 47 -4.94 1.59 -9.13
C LEU A 47 -5.18 1.11 -10.55
N ILE A 48 -5.22 -0.21 -10.78
CA ILE A 48 -5.54 -0.79 -12.09
C ILE A 48 -6.96 -0.41 -12.52
N GLN A 49 -7.94 -0.48 -11.61
CA GLN A 49 -9.33 -0.07 -11.91
C GLN A 49 -9.42 1.42 -12.25
N ILE A 50 -8.72 2.29 -11.51
CA ILE A 50 -8.67 3.72 -11.79
C ILE A 50 -8.05 3.98 -13.17
N GLN A 51 -6.99 3.26 -13.55
CA GLN A 51 -6.39 3.38 -14.87
C GLN A 51 -7.37 2.95 -15.97
N GLN A 52 -8.06 1.82 -15.81
CA GLN A 52 -9.07 1.35 -16.77
C GLN A 52 -10.20 2.37 -16.98
N LEU A 53 -10.70 2.98 -15.90
CA LEU A 53 -11.71 4.04 -16.00
C LEU A 53 -11.17 5.30 -16.69
N THR A 54 -9.88 5.63 -16.47
CA THR A 54 -9.22 6.76 -17.13
C THR A 54 -9.10 6.52 -18.63
N ASP A 55 -8.72 5.31 -19.04
CA ASP A 55 -8.60 4.93 -20.45
C ASP A 55 -9.96 4.95 -21.16
N GLN A 56 -11.03 4.45 -20.50
CA GLN A 56 -12.40 4.53 -21.01
C GLN A 56 -12.86 5.98 -21.19
N LEU A 57 -12.53 6.86 -20.24
CA LEU A 57 -12.86 8.28 -20.34
C LEU A 57 -12.12 8.97 -21.49
N GLU A 58 -10.87 8.62 -21.75
CA GLU A 58 -10.13 9.12 -22.91
C GLU A 58 -10.71 8.63 -24.24
N LEU A 59 -11.14 7.37 -24.30
CA LEU A 59 -11.82 6.82 -25.48
C LEU A 59 -13.12 7.59 -25.76
N ALA A 60 -13.96 7.78 -24.74
CA ALA A 60 -15.19 8.55 -24.86
C ALA A 60 -14.93 10.00 -25.30
N LYS A 61 -13.87 10.65 -24.79
CA LYS A 61 -13.46 11.99 -25.26
C LYS A 61 -13.10 12.01 -26.74
N LYS A 62 -12.39 10.99 -27.24
CA LYS A 62 -12.05 10.87 -28.66
C LYS A 62 -13.30 10.69 -29.51
N GLU A 63 -14.24 9.86 -29.09
CA GLU A 63 -15.51 9.65 -29.77
C GLU A 63 -16.36 10.92 -29.82
N ILE A 64 -16.49 11.64 -28.71
CA ILE A 64 -17.18 12.94 -28.67
C ILE A 64 -16.52 13.95 -29.61
N SER A 65 -15.18 13.97 -29.67
CA SER A 65 -14.44 14.84 -30.59
C SER A 65 -14.71 14.48 -32.06
N ALA A 66 -14.73 13.19 -32.40
CA ALA A 66 -15.08 12.71 -33.73
C ALA A 66 -16.52 13.09 -34.12
N LEU A 67 -17.48 12.92 -33.21
CA LEU A 67 -18.87 13.34 -33.41
C LEU A 67 -18.99 14.86 -33.62
N LYS A 68 -18.23 15.67 -32.87
CA LYS A 68 -18.16 17.12 -33.09
C LYS A 68 -17.66 17.46 -34.49
N GLN A 69 -16.63 16.78 -34.99
CA GLN A 69 -16.13 17.00 -36.35
C GLN A 69 -17.14 16.58 -37.44
N VAL A 70 -17.89 15.50 -37.22
CA VAL A 70 -18.98 15.10 -38.14
C VAL A 70 -20.08 16.15 -38.14
N ASN A 71 -20.45 16.68 -36.97
CA ASN A 71 -21.49 17.69 -36.85
C ASN A 71 -21.08 19.02 -37.48
N THR A 72 -19.82 19.46 -37.35
CA THR A 72 -19.33 20.66 -38.04
C THR A 72 -19.30 20.48 -39.55
N LYS A 73 -18.90 19.31 -40.06
CA LYS A 73 -18.97 19.00 -41.50
C LYS A 73 -20.40 19.07 -42.04
N LEU A 74 -21.35 18.45 -41.34
CA LEU A 74 -22.78 18.53 -41.68
C LEU A 74 -23.30 19.97 -41.64
N ALA A 75 -22.90 20.77 -40.67
CA ALA A 75 -23.28 22.18 -40.59
C ALA A 75 -22.72 23.01 -41.76
N THR A 76 -21.47 22.77 -42.17
CA THR A 76 -20.88 23.42 -43.35
C THR A 76 -21.55 22.98 -44.65
N GLU A 77 -21.90 21.71 -44.82
CA GLU A 77 -22.64 21.23 -45.99
C GLU A 77 -24.06 21.80 -46.04
N ARG A 78 -24.71 21.97 -44.89
CA ARG A 78 -26.05 22.58 -44.80
C ARG A 78 -26.04 24.07 -45.15
N ASN A 79 -24.94 24.78 -44.87
CA ASN A 79 -24.76 26.19 -45.21
C ASN A 79 -24.19 26.41 -46.63
N ALA A 80 -23.73 25.34 -47.30
CA ALA A 80 -23.22 25.38 -48.67
C ALA A 80 -24.30 25.10 -49.73
N ILE A 81 -25.58 24.93 -49.34
CA ILE A 81 -26.70 24.93 -50.29
C ILE A 81 -26.85 26.37 -50.80
N PRO A 82 -26.48 26.67 -52.06
CA PRO A 82 -26.68 28.01 -52.60
C PRO A 82 -28.19 28.24 -52.63
N SER A 83 -28.64 29.38 -52.10
CA SER A 83 -29.99 29.88 -52.31
C SER A 83 -30.31 29.84 -53.80
N ILE A 84 -31.18 28.90 -54.19
CA ILE A 84 -31.63 28.67 -55.56
C ILE A 84 -32.35 29.95 -56.01
N PRO A 85 -31.86 30.66 -57.03
CA PRO A 85 -32.66 31.68 -57.70
C PRO A 85 -33.80 30.94 -58.41
N HIS A 86 -35.03 31.40 -58.18
CA HIS A 86 -36.17 30.95 -58.97
C HIS A 86 -35.90 31.20 -60.46
N GLY A 87 -35.71 30.13 -61.23
CA GLY A 87 -35.71 30.20 -62.67
C GLY A 87 -34.91 29.11 -63.38
N SER A 88 -35.62 28.37 -64.23
CA SER A 88 -35.12 27.63 -65.39
C SER A 88 -34.74 26.15 -65.19
N THR A 89 -35.52 25.35 -65.92
CA THR A 89 -35.31 23.99 -66.37
C THR A 89 -33.94 23.76 -67.01
N ALA A 90 -33.16 22.80 -66.49
CA ALA A 90 -32.18 22.06 -67.28
C ALA A 90 -31.84 20.71 -66.62
N HIS A 91 -31.84 19.67 -67.43
CA HIS A 91 -31.41 18.32 -67.11
C HIS A 91 -29.93 18.27 -66.69
N GLY A 92 -29.63 17.66 -65.54
CA GLY A 92 -28.28 17.38 -65.07
C GLY A 92 -28.25 16.14 -64.20
N ARG A 93 -27.81 15.02 -64.79
CA ARG A 93 -27.66 13.70 -64.18
C ARG A 93 -26.49 13.73 -63.20
N LEU A 94 -26.76 13.73 -61.89
CA LEU A 94 -25.75 13.50 -60.85
C LEU A 94 -25.78 12.03 -60.42
N THR A 95 -24.63 11.37 -60.58
CA THR A 95 -24.38 9.97 -60.26
C THR A 95 -24.45 9.74 -58.76
N LYS A 96 -25.19 8.70 -58.39
CA LYS A 96 -25.70 8.38 -57.07
C LYS A 96 -24.95 7.15 -56.56
N ASP A 97 -23.66 7.25 -56.22
CA ASP A 97 -22.91 6.02 -55.86
C ASP A 97 -21.94 6.06 -54.66
N GLU A 98 -21.71 7.17 -53.94
CA GLU A 98 -20.73 7.13 -52.82
C GLU A 98 -21.27 7.50 -51.42
N SER A 99 -22.45 8.13 -51.31
CA SER A 99 -23.04 8.47 -50.01
C SER A 99 -23.90 7.37 -49.38
N ASN A 100 -24.32 6.36 -50.16
CA ASN A 100 -25.17 5.26 -49.69
C ASN A 100 -24.40 4.13 -48.97
N ASN A 101 -23.08 4.02 -49.15
CA ASN A 101 -22.31 2.87 -48.66
C ASN A 101 -21.91 2.99 -47.16
N LYS A 102 -21.81 4.21 -46.62
CA LYS A 102 -21.54 4.44 -45.19
C LYS A 102 -22.80 4.34 -44.32
N TYR A 103 -23.95 4.77 -44.84
CA TYR A 103 -25.22 4.65 -44.12
C TYR A 103 -25.72 3.20 -44.09
N GLU A 104 -25.51 2.42 -45.16
CA GLU A 104 -25.94 1.01 -45.14
C GLU A 104 -25.03 0.08 -44.32
N ARG A 105 -23.75 0.40 -44.15
CA ARG A 105 -22.89 -0.35 -43.21
C ARG A 105 -23.28 -0.13 -41.74
N LEU A 106 -23.73 1.07 -41.39
CA LEU A 106 -24.23 1.38 -40.04
C LEU A 106 -25.60 0.74 -39.79
N ARG A 107 -26.48 0.73 -40.80
CA ARG A 107 -27.78 0.02 -40.76
C ARG A 107 -27.61 -1.49 -40.63
N MET A 108 -26.73 -2.11 -41.41
CA MET A 108 -26.47 -3.55 -41.32
C MET A 108 -25.91 -3.96 -39.94
N LEU A 109 -25.04 -3.14 -39.33
CA LEU A 109 -24.50 -3.44 -38.00
C LEU A 109 -25.58 -3.37 -36.90
N ILE A 110 -26.51 -2.41 -37.00
CA ILE A 110 -27.63 -2.27 -36.05
C ILE A 110 -28.68 -3.37 -36.25
N ILE A 111 -28.96 -3.77 -37.49
CA ILE A 111 -29.93 -4.84 -37.81
C ILE A 111 -29.38 -6.23 -37.43
N THR A 112 -28.07 -6.47 -37.57
CA THR A 112 -27.46 -7.79 -37.29
C THR A 112 -27.24 -8.03 -35.79
N THR A 113 -27.07 -6.97 -34.98
CA THR A 113 -26.80 -7.13 -33.53
C THR A 113 -28.07 -7.15 -32.69
N LEU A 114 -29.23 -6.78 -33.26
CA LEU A 114 -30.53 -6.71 -32.55
C LEU A 114 -31.61 -7.65 -33.08
N SER A 115 -31.30 -8.51 -34.08
CA SER A 115 -32.28 -9.44 -34.65
C SER A 115 -31.85 -10.89 -34.46
N ILE A 116 -32.37 -11.52 -33.39
CA ILE A 116 -32.90 -12.90 -33.29
C ILE A 116 -33.43 -13.07 -31.85
N PRO A 117 -34.69 -13.51 -31.60
CA PRO A 117 -35.85 -13.55 -32.49
C PRO A 117 -37.10 -12.83 -31.90
N LEU A 118 -37.70 -11.94 -32.69
CA LEU A 118 -39.09 -11.47 -32.50
C LEU A 118 -39.97 -11.99 -33.65
N GLU A 119 -39.71 -13.23 -34.06
CA GLU A 119 -40.21 -13.85 -35.29
C GLU A 119 -41.45 -14.75 -35.06
N GLN A 120 -42.29 -14.47 -34.07
CA GLN A 120 -43.49 -15.29 -33.80
C GLN A 120 -44.83 -14.54 -33.64
N HIS A 121 -44.92 -13.23 -33.93
CA HIS A 121 -46.19 -12.52 -33.69
C HIS A 121 -46.81 -11.75 -34.86
N ALA A 122 -46.24 -11.80 -36.07
CA ALA A 122 -46.72 -10.99 -37.20
C ALA A 122 -47.18 -11.77 -38.45
N THR A 123 -47.50 -13.07 -38.33
CA THR A 123 -48.01 -13.91 -39.44
C THR A 123 -49.43 -14.44 -39.23
N LEU A 124 -50.26 -13.78 -38.41
CA LEU A 124 -51.62 -14.24 -38.13
C LEU A 124 -52.75 -13.20 -38.29
N LYS A 125 -52.54 -12.06 -38.97
CA LYS A 125 -53.62 -11.08 -39.21
C LYS A 125 -53.79 -10.55 -40.63
N ASN A 126 -53.07 -11.07 -41.63
CA ASN A 126 -53.18 -10.58 -43.02
C ASN A 126 -53.80 -11.57 -44.02
N GLU A 127 -54.11 -12.81 -43.61
CA GLU A 127 -54.87 -13.78 -44.42
C GLU A 127 -56.39 -13.67 -44.23
N GLU A 128 -56.88 -13.14 -43.10
CA GLU A 128 -58.33 -13.03 -42.84
C GLU A 128 -58.98 -11.80 -43.52
N ILE A 129 -58.24 -10.72 -43.77
CA ILE A 129 -58.78 -9.52 -44.42
C ILE A 129 -58.88 -9.73 -45.95
N LYS A 130 -58.01 -10.56 -46.53
CA LYS A 130 -58.08 -10.91 -47.96
C LYS A 130 -59.23 -11.87 -48.29
N LYS A 131 -59.73 -12.63 -47.31
CA LYS A 131 -60.91 -13.50 -47.47
C LYS A 131 -62.26 -12.79 -47.30
N CYS A 132 -62.30 -11.56 -46.79
CA CYS A 132 -63.55 -10.79 -46.63
C CYS A 132 -63.89 -9.83 -47.79
N LEU A 133 -62.99 -9.62 -48.77
CA LEU A 133 -63.20 -8.64 -49.84
C LEU A 133 -63.45 -9.23 -51.25
N SER A 134 -63.50 -10.56 -51.38
CA SER A 134 -63.78 -11.24 -52.67
C SER A 134 -65.19 -11.82 -52.78
N ALA A 135 -66.13 -11.46 -51.89
CA ALA A 135 -67.46 -12.09 -51.81
C ALA A 135 -68.63 -11.08 -51.70
N ARG A 136 -68.57 -9.94 -52.39
CA ARG A 136 -69.69 -8.97 -52.34
C ARG A 136 -69.98 -8.18 -53.62
N PHE A 137 -69.79 -8.77 -54.81
CA PHE A 137 -70.35 -8.24 -56.06
C PHE A 137 -70.64 -9.33 -57.11
N GLU A 138 -71.14 -10.48 -56.67
CA GLU A 138 -71.93 -11.35 -57.53
C GLU A 138 -73.26 -11.63 -56.80
N ASP A 139 -74.34 -11.58 -57.57
CA ASP A 139 -75.73 -11.83 -57.18
C ASP A 139 -76.59 -10.64 -56.70
N HIS A 140 -76.86 -9.74 -57.65
CA HIS A 140 -78.26 -9.36 -57.91
C HIS A 140 -78.46 -9.27 -59.43
N ALA A 141 -78.58 -10.45 -60.03
CA ALA A 141 -79.26 -10.58 -61.30
C ALA A 141 -80.75 -10.20 -61.14
N THR A 142 -81.38 -9.84 -62.27
CA THR A 142 -82.79 -10.16 -62.53
C THR A 142 -83.85 -9.66 -61.53
N GLN A 143 -84.25 -8.40 -61.66
CA GLN A 143 -85.66 -7.99 -61.43
C GLN A 143 -85.96 -6.66 -62.11
N ARG A 144 -86.25 -6.70 -63.43
CA ARG A 144 -87.22 -5.85 -64.16
C ARG A 144 -87.08 -6.08 -65.66
N ASN A 145 -87.39 -7.32 -66.07
CA ASN A 145 -87.94 -7.60 -67.39
C ASN A 145 -89.35 -8.14 -67.19
N CYS A 146 -90.26 -7.71 -68.08
CA CYS A 146 -91.64 -8.18 -68.30
C CYS A 146 -92.78 -7.44 -67.56
N ILE A 147 -93.15 -6.26 -68.07
CA ILE A 147 -94.53 -6.09 -68.56
C ILE A 147 -94.48 -6.18 -70.08
N LYS A 148 -95.26 -7.14 -70.58
CA LYS A 148 -95.27 -7.69 -71.93
C LYS A 148 -95.89 -6.74 -72.94
N ALA A 149 -95.24 -6.68 -74.11
CA ALA A 149 -95.76 -7.01 -75.43
C ALA A 149 -97.17 -6.54 -75.85
N LYS A 150 -97.16 -5.92 -77.04
CA LYS A 150 -98.18 -5.93 -78.12
C LYS A 150 -99.43 -5.04 -77.95
N LYS A 151 -99.38 -3.88 -78.59
CA LYS A 151 -100.25 -3.64 -79.76
C LYS A 151 -99.61 -2.66 -80.73
N ALA A 152 -99.67 -3.06 -81.99
CA ALA A 152 -99.02 -2.43 -83.11
C ALA A 152 -99.74 -1.16 -83.57
N ASN A 153 -98.96 -0.34 -84.29
CA ASN A 153 -99.38 0.36 -85.50
C ASN A 153 -100.39 1.51 -85.36
N ALA A 154 -99.88 2.74 -85.26
CA ALA A 154 -100.36 3.86 -86.07
C ALA A 154 -99.35 5.01 -86.06
N LYS A 155 -98.92 5.40 -87.27
CA LYS A 155 -98.33 6.70 -87.64
C LYS A 155 -96.96 7.03 -87.01
N ALA A 156 -95.81 6.82 -87.64
CA ALA A 156 -95.41 7.26 -88.99
C ALA A 156 -96.05 8.59 -89.37
N THR A 157 -95.22 9.63 -89.57
CA THR A 157 -95.58 11.01 -90.00
C THR A 157 -95.67 12.09 -88.91
N THR A 158 -94.66 12.20 -88.04
CA THR A 158 -94.25 13.50 -87.42
C THR A 158 -92.79 13.45 -86.92
N THR A 159 -91.94 12.63 -87.53
CA THR A 159 -90.62 12.23 -86.99
C THR A 159 -89.46 12.85 -87.76
N LEU A 160 -89.47 14.18 -87.95
CA LEU A 160 -88.29 14.86 -88.49
C LEU A 160 -88.09 16.32 -87.99
N SER A 161 -89.08 16.96 -87.37
CA SER A 161 -88.91 18.30 -86.77
C SER A 161 -88.70 18.32 -85.25
N THR A 162 -89.06 17.26 -84.52
CA THR A 162 -88.82 17.16 -83.07
C THR A 162 -87.46 16.53 -82.73
N VAL A 163 -86.87 15.80 -83.69
CA VAL A 163 -85.54 15.16 -83.56
C VAL A 163 -84.41 16.20 -83.60
N THR A 164 -84.63 17.36 -84.22
CA THR A 164 -83.65 18.47 -84.28
C THR A 164 -83.60 19.32 -83.01
N HIS A 165 -84.68 19.38 -82.21
CA HIS A 165 -84.64 20.03 -80.88
C HIS A 165 -84.20 19.09 -79.76
N GLN A 166 -84.46 17.78 -79.83
CA GLN A 166 -83.96 16.80 -78.86
C GLN A 166 -82.45 16.48 -79.01
N THR A 167 -81.88 16.61 -80.21
CA THR A 167 -80.43 16.47 -80.44
C THR A 167 -79.61 17.68 -79.98
N SER A 168 -80.23 18.87 -79.91
CA SER A 168 -79.58 20.10 -79.43
C SER A 168 -79.50 20.17 -77.90
N THR A 169 -80.55 19.73 -77.18
CA THR A 169 -80.54 19.66 -75.71
C THR A 169 -79.58 18.58 -75.18
N THR A 170 -79.55 17.41 -75.83
CA THR A 170 -78.61 16.33 -75.50
C THR A 170 -77.14 16.69 -75.78
N PHE A 171 -76.86 17.54 -76.78
CA PHE A 171 -75.51 18.06 -77.01
C PHE A 171 -75.05 19.03 -75.90
N HIS A 172 -75.94 19.92 -75.43
CA HIS A 172 -75.65 20.80 -74.28
C HIS A 172 -75.50 20.05 -72.96
N GLU A 173 -76.32 19.02 -72.73
CA GLU A 173 -76.19 18.12 -71.58
C GLU A 173 -74.86 17.36 -71.61
N ASN A 174 -74.44 16.86 -72.78
CA ASN A 174 -73.15 16.19 -72.94
C ASN A 174 -71.95 17.12 -72.69
N LYS A 175 -72.04 18.41 -73.03
CA LYS A 175 -71.00 19.40 -72.69
C LYS A 175 -70.90 19.60 -71.17
N LYS A 176 -72.03 19.77 -70.49
CA LYS A 176 -72.08 19.88 -69.01
C LYS A 176 -71.57 18.62 -68.33
N VAL A 177 -71.88 17.43 -68.85
CA VAL A 177 -71.36 16.16 -68.31
C VAL A 177 -69.83 16.09 -68.44
N LYS A 178 -69.24 16.51 -69.57
CA LYS A 178 -67.77 16.57 -69.72
C LYS A 178 -67.11 17.56 -68.77
N GLU A 179 -67.72 18.73 -68.56
CA GLU A 179 -67.24 19.73 -67.60
C GLU A 179 -67.30 19.21 -66.17
N LEU A 180 -68.40 18.53 -65.79
CA LEU A 180 -68.54 17.89 -64.47
C LEU A 180 -67.57 16.72 -64.29
N GLN A 181 -67.34 15.90 -65.31
CA GLN A 181 -66.33 14.82 -65.27
C GLN A 181 -64.93 15.37 -65.05
N LYS A 182 -64.58 16.48 -65.72
CA LYS A 182 -63.30 17.15 -65.53
C LYS A 182 -63.16 17.68 -64.10
N LEU A 183 -64.22 18.29 -63.55
CA LEU A 183 -64.22 18.79 -62.18
C LEU A 183 -64.06 17.65 -61.15
N ILE A 184 -64.72 16.51 -61.37
CA ILE A 184 -64.58 15.32 -60.51
C ILE A 184 -63.14 14.78 -60.56
N GLU A 185 -62.53 14.73 -61.74
CA GLU A 185 -61.14 14.29 -61.89
C GLU A 185 -60.17 15.26 -61.18
N GLU A 186 -60.35 16.57 -61.35
CA GLU A 186 -59.57 17.59 -60.63
C GLU A 186 -59.74 17.48 -59.10
N GLN A 187 -60.96 17.23 -58.62
CA GLN A 187 -61.24 17.01 -57.20
C GLN A 187 -60.61 15.71 -56.67
N ASN A 188 -60.62 14.63 -57.45
CA ASN A 188 -59.97 13.37 -57.08
C ASN A 188 -58.44 13.52 -56.98
N GLN A 189 -57.83 14.26 -57.92
CA GLN A 189 -56.40 14.57 -57.87
C GLN A 189 -56.03 15.40 -56.65
N GLN A 190 -56.85 16.42 -56.30
CA GLN A 190 -56.67 17.20 -55.07
C GLN A 190 -56.80 16.32 -53.82
N LEU A 191 -57.81 15.43 -53.77
CA LEU A 191 -58.01 14.52 -52.66
C LEU A 191 -56.80 13.58 -52.47
N ASP A 192 -56.24 13.05 -53.55
CA ASP A 192 -55.07 12.19 -53.46
C ASP A 192 -53.79 12.94 -53.07
N GLN A 193 -53.65 14.20 -53.48
CA GLN A 193 -52.57 15.08 -52.99
C GLN A 193 -52.70 15.31 -51.48
N LEU A 194 -53.91 15.62 -50.99
CA LEU A 194 -54.17 15.80 -49.55
C LEU A 194 -53.91 14.52 -48.76
N LYS A 195 -54.29 13.34 -49.28
CA LYS A 195 -53.96 12.05 -48.63
C LYS A 195 -52.45 11.85 -48.51
N ARG A 196 -51.67 12.13 -49.56
CA ARG A 196 -50.20 12.02 -49.52
C ARG A 196 -49.59 12.99 -48.50
N GLN A 197 -50.08 14.23 -48.46
CA GLN A 197 -49.64 15.23 -47.47
C GLN A 197 -49.96 14.77 -46.04
N ASN A 198 -51.15 14.22 -45.81
CA ASN A 198 -51.55 13.71 -44.49
C ASN A 198 -50.68 12.52 -44.04
N THR A 199 -50.36 11.59 -44.95
CA THR A 199 -49.42 10.50 -44.66
C THR A 199 -48.02 11.02 -44.31
N ALA A 200 -47.52 12.02 -45.05
CA ALA A 200 -46.23 12.63 -44.76
C ALA A 200 -46.21 13.33 -43.39
N LEU A 201 -47.29 14.05 -43.05
CA LEU A 201 -47.45 14.70 -41.75
C LEU A 201 -47.50 13.67 -40.61
N HIS A 202 -48.19 12.54 -40.81
CA HIS A 202 -48.25 11.46 -39.83
C HIS A 202 -46.87 10.86 -39.57
N ILE A 203 -46.07 10.58 -40.62
CA ILE A 203 -44.70 10.10 -40.48
C ILE A 203 -43.83 11.10 -39.70
N GLN A 204 -43.93 12.39 -40.03
CA GLN A 204 -43.21 13.45 -39.29
C GLN A 204 -43.63 13.50 -37.81
N THR A 205 -44.92 13.35 -37.52
CA THR A 205 -45.44 13.35 -36.14
C THR A 205 -44.87 12.18 -35.34
N THR A 206 -44.80 10.99 -35.94
CA THR A 206 -44.21 9.81 -35.31
C THR A 206 -42.71 9.99 -35.06
N GLU A 207 -41.99 10.56 -36.02
CA GLU A 207 -40.55 10.84 -35.86
C GLU A 207 -40.28 11.90 -34.79
N VAL A 208 -41.10 12.95 -34.71
CA VAL A 208 -41.05 13.93 -33.60
C VAL A 208 -41.31 13.24 -32.26
N GLY A 209 -42.28 12.31 -32.19
CA GLY A 209 -42.53 11.51 -30.99
C GLY A 209 -41.31 10.69 -30.56
N ARG A 210 -40.62 10.04 -31.51
CA ARG A 210 -39.38 9.30 -31.25
C ARG A 210 -38.27 10.23 -30.71
N ILE A 211 -38.06 11.38 -31.35
CA ILE A 211 -37.05 12.37 -30.92
C ILE A 211 -37.35 12.91 -29.52
N VAL A 212 -38.62 13.12 -29.18
CA VAL A 212 -39.01 13.58 -27.82
C VAL A 212 -38.69 12.51 -26.78
N SER A 213 -38.95 11.23 -27.08
CA SER A 213 -38.60 10.11 -26.19
C SER A 213 -37.08 10.02 -25.96
N GLU A 214 -36.28 10.06 -27.03
CA GLU A 214 -34.82 10.00 -26.94
C GLU A 214 -34.25 11.20 -26.15
N ASN A 215 -34.82 12.38 -26.34
CA ASN A 215 -34.43 13.56 -25.56
C ASN A 215 -34.78 13.43 -24.07
N ALA A 216 -35.88 12.76 -23.72
CA ALA A 216 -36.23 12.50 -22.34
C ALA A 216 -35.24 11.53 -21.68
N GLU A 217 -34.83 10.47 -22.38
CA GLU A 217 -33.81 9.52 -21.93
C GLU A 217 -32.44 10.19 -21.74
N LEU A 218 -32.01 11.02 -22.70
CA LEU A 218 -30.75 11.77 -22.59
C LEU A 218 -30.76 12.74 -21.40
N ARG A 219 -31.89 13.38 -21.11
CA ARG A 219 -32.03 14.24 -19.92
C ARG A 219 -31.91 13.44 -18.63
N ALA A 220 -32.55 12.27 -18.55
CA ALA A 220 -32.45 11.40 -17.40
C ALA A 220 -31.00 10.94 -17.16
N GLU A 221 -30.26 10.59 -18.22
CA GLU A 221 -28.85 10.20 -18.10
C GLU A 221 -27.95 11.37 -17.67
N VAL A 222 -28.20 12.58 -18.17
CA VAL A 222 -27.48 13.79 -17.72
C VAL A 222 -27.70 14.04 -16.23
N ASP A 223 -28.93 13.88 -15.73
CA ASP A 223 -29.22 14.08 -14.31
C ASP A 223 -28.61 12.96 -13.44
N ARG A 224 -28.56 11.71 -13.94
CA ARG A 224 -27.83 10.61 -13.30
C ARG A 224 -26.33 10.92 -13.17
N LEU A 225 -25.68 11.35 -14.26
CA LEU A 225 -24.27 11.73 -14.27
C LEU A 225 -23.96 12.93 -13.37
N ARG A 226 -24.90 13.88 -13.25
CA ARG A 226 -24.78 14.98 -12.29
C ARG A 226 -24.81 14.47 -10.85
N GLY A 227 -25.70 13.53 -10.53
CA GLY A 227 -25.74 12.84 -9.24
C GLY A 227 -24.41 12.16 -8.91
N ASP A 228 -23.89 11.35 -9.83
CA ASP A 228 -22.59 10.68 -9.68
C ASP A 228 -21.45 11.69 -9.43
N THR A 229 -21.46 12.82 -10.16
CA THR A 229 -20.45 13.88 -10.00
C THR A 229 -20.48 14.49 -8.59
N VAL A 230 -21.66 14.65 -7.98
CA VAL A 230 -21.79 15.14 -6.59
C VAL A 230 -21.19 14.12 -5.62
N ILE A 231 -21.47 12.83 -5.81
CA ILE A 231 -20.91 11.74 -4.99
C ILE A 231 -19.38 11.73 -5.10
N TYR A 232 -18.82 11.81 -6.31
CA TYR A 232 -17.36 11.87 -6.49
C TYR A 232 -16.73 13.08 -5.79
N LYS A 233 -17.35 14.27 -5.87
CA LYS A 233 -16.86 15.46 -5.17
C LYS A 233 -16.88 15.28 -3.65
N ALA A 234 -17.93 14.66 -3.10
CA ALA A 234 -18.01 14.35 -1.68
C ALA A 234 -16.91 13.36 -1.26
N SER A 235 -16.70 12.29 -2.04
CA SER A 235 -15.63 11.31 -1.80
C SER A 235 -14.22 11.91 -1.85
N ILE A 236 -13.96 12.82 -2.80
CA ILE A 236 -12.70 13.57 -2.86
C ILE A 236 -12.52 14.45 -1.61
N GLY A 237 -13.60 15.09 -1.12
CA GLY A 237 -13.58 15.85 0.12
C GLY A 237 -13.22 14.98 1.33
N ALA A 238 -13.86 13.82 1.46
CA ALA A 238 -13.57 12.85 2.52
C ALA A 238 -12.12 12.34 2.46
N LEU A 239 -11.60 12.04 1.27
CA LEU A 239 -10.20 11.64 1.09
C LEU A 239 -9.20 12.73 1.50
N LYS A 240 -9.50 14.00 1.20
CA LYS A 240 -8.66 15.13 1.64
C LYS A 240 -8.67 15.25 3.17
N ALA A 241 -9.82 15.11 3.82
CA ALA A 241 -9.93 15.12 5.27
C ALA A 241 -9.16 13.94 5.89
N ALA A 242 -9.35 12.71 5.38
CA ALA A 242 -8.62 11.54 5.85
C ALA A 242 -7.09 11.71 5.71
N LYS A 243 -6.62 12.28 4.59
CA LYS A 243 -5.21 12.62 4.40
C LYS A 243 -4.69 13.63 5.45
N GLN A 244 -5.49 14.63 5.80
CA GLN A 244 -5.12 15.59 6.85
C GLN A 244 -5.01 14.91 8.23
N TYR A 245 -5.93 14.01 8.57
CA TYR A 245 -5.86 13.22 9.80
C TYR A 245 -4.61 12.34 9.85
N VAL A 246 -4.32 11.56 8.80
CA VAL A 246 -3.12 10.72 8.73
C VAL A 246 -1.84 11.55 8.90
N ASN A 247 -1.78 12.73 8.27
CA ASN A 247 -0.63 13.62 8.42
C ASN A 247 -0.51 14.19 9.84
N ALA A 248 -1.62 14.47 10.52
CA ALA A 248 -1.62 14.94 11.90
C ALA A 248 -1.15 13.84 12.86
N ASP A 249 -1.67 12.62 12.70
CA ASP A 249 -1.25 11.45 13.48
C ASP A 249 0.23 11.14 13.25
N GLN A 250 0.70 11.18 12.00
CA GLN A 250 2.11 10.96 11.68
C GLN A 250 3.02 11.99 12.38
N ARG A 251 2.62 13.28 12.40
CA ARG A 251 3.36 14.31 13.14
C ARG A 251 3.37 14.02 14.64
N ALA A 252 2.23 13.66 15.23
CA ALA A 252 2.13 13.33 16.64
C ALA A 252 3.04 12.14 17.01
N VAL A 253 3.07 11.09 16.18
CA VAL A 253 3.96 9.93 16.35
C VAL A 253 5.43 10.35 16.29
N TYR A 254 5.84 11.16 15.31
CA TYR A 254 7.22 11.65 15.24
C TYR A 254 7.60 12.52 16.44
N THR A 255 6.71 13.40 16.90
CA THR A 255 6.94 14.20 18.11
C THR A 255 7.12 13.32 19.34
N ALA A 256 6.29 12.29 19.52
CA ALA A 256 6.40 11.35 20.63
C ALA A 256 7.69 10.51 20.56
N GLN A 257 8.08 10.05 19.36
CA GLN A 257 9.34 9.32 19.15
C GLN A 257 10.55 10.19 19.47
N ASN A 258 10.58 11.44 19.00
CA ASN A 258 11.67 12.37 19.28
C ASN A 258 11.78 12.68 20.77
N ALA A 259 10.65 12.86 21.47
CA ALA A 259 10.66 13.05 22.93
C ALA A 259 11.24 11.83 23.67
N LYS A 260 10.92 10.61 23.21
CA LYS A 260 11.49 9.37 23.78
C LYS A 260 12.99 9.25 23.50
N ILE A 261 13.45 9.63 22.31
CA ILE A 261 14.88 9.67 21.96
C ILE A 261 15.61 10.64 22.89
N GLU A 262 15.09 11.86 23.06
CA GLU A 262 15.69 12.86 23.95
C GLU A 262 15.77 12.37 25.41
N GLN A 263 14.74 11.65 25.89
CA GLN A 263 14.76 11.02 27.21
C GLN A 263 15.84 9.93 27.31
N MET A 264 15.99 9.07 26.31
CA MET A 264 17.04 8.04 26.29
C MET A 264 18.44 8.65 26.22
N GLU A 265 18.62 9.74 25.47
CA GLU A 265 19.90 10.46 25.41
C GLU A 265 20.28 11.07 26.76
N LYS A 266 19.30 11.65 27.48
CA LYS A 266 19.48 12.14 28.85
C LYS A 266 19.89 11.01 29.81
N GLU A 267 19.25 9.84 29.71
CA GLU A 267 19.57 8.69 30.56
C GLU A 267 20.94 8.09 30.25
N ILE A 268 21.30 7.97 28.96
CA ILE A 268 22.65 7.54 28.53
C ILE A 268 23.70 8.50 29.08
N LYS A 269 23.45 9.81 29.03
CA LYS A 269 24.38 10.80 29.60
C LYS A 269 24.53 10.61 31.11
N ARG A 270 23.42 10.46 31.83
CA ARG A 270 23.42 10.21 33.29
C ARG A 270 24.23 8.96 33.65
N LEU A 271 24.00 7.86 32.94
CA LEU A 271 24.71 6.59 33.16
C LEU A 271 26.21 6.70 32.84
N LYS A 272 26.59 7.45 31.80
CA LYS A 272 28.01 7.72 31.51
C LYS A 272 28.69 8.50 32.63
N ASP A 273 28.01 9.52 33.16
CA ASP A 273 28.53 10.33 34.27
C ASP A 273 28.67 9.48 35.54
N GLU A 274 27.72 8.56 35.79
CA GLU A 274 27.75 7.61 36.92
C GLU A 274 28.90 6.60 36.78
N VAL A 275 29.11 6.03 35.59
CA VAL A 275 30.24 5.11 35.32
C VAL A 275 31.58 5.81 35.48
N GLU A 276 31.74 7.05 34.99
CA GLU A 276 33.01 7.78 35.16
C GLU A 276 33.27 8.10 36.64
N LYS A 277 32.21 8.40 37.41
CA LYS A 277 32.32 8.59 38.85
C LYS A 277 32.78 7.30 39.55
N GLU A 278 32.16 6.16 39.26
CA GLU A 278 32.55 4.86 39.83
C GLU A 278 33.98 4.49 39.45
N LYS A 279 34.39 4.77 38.21
CA LYS A 279 35.77 4.54 37.75
C LYS A 279 36.78 5.34 38.58
N VAL A 280 36.51 6.63 38.84
CA VAL A 280 37.36 7.46 39.71
C VAL A 280 37.39 6.93 41.15
N GLU A 281 36.26 6.49 41.70
CA GLU A 281 36.20 5.90 43.05
C GLU A 281 36.99 4.57 43.13
N HIS A 282 36.91 3.73 42.11
CA HIS A 282 37.70 2.51 42.00
C HIS A 282 39.19 2.77 41.87
N GLU A 283 39.58 3.77 41.09
CA GLU A 283 40.98 4.17 40.93
C GLU A 283 41.57 4.69 42.25
N LEU A 284 40.82 5.54 42.97
CA LEU A 284 41.20 5.99 44.31
C LEU A 284 41.33 4.82 45.31
N THR A 285 40.40 3.85 45.26
CA THR A 285 40.45 2.65 46.10
C THR A 285 41.67 1.79 45.77
N ARG A 286 42.01 1.67 44.48
CA ARG A 286 43.21 0.95 44.04
C ARG A 286 44.49 1.65 44.53
N GLU A 287 44.57 2.96 44.40
CA GLU A 287 45.73 3.75 44.86
C GLU A 287 45.92 3.66 46.37
N THR A 288 44.83 3.78 47.14
CA THR A 288 44.87 3.65 48.61
C THR A 288 45.31 2.25 49.04
N MET A 289 44.82 1.20 48.37
CA MET A 289 45.25 -0.17 48.62
C MET A 289 46.74 -0.39 48.26
N GLN A 290 47.20 0.11 47.12
CA GLN A 290 48.61 0.08 46.74
C GLN A 290 49.49 0.80 47.76
N GLN A 291 49.05 1.96 48.26
CA GLN A 291 49.78 2.69 49.28
C GLN A 291 49.83 1.93 50.61
N ALA A 292 48.73 1.28 51.02
CA ALA A 292 48.72 0.42 52.20
C ALA A 292 49.71 -0.76 52.06
N VAL A 293 49.76 -1.41 50.89
CA VAL A 293 50.73 -2.49 50.60
C VAL A 293 52.18 -1.98 50.67
N ARG A 294 52.46 -0.78 50.14
CA ARG A 294 53.79 -0.15 50.25
C ARG A 294 54.16 0.11 51.71
N ASN A 295 53.24 0.66 52.50
CA ASN A 295 53.47 0.96 53.92
C ASN A 295 53.77 -0.32 54.72
N ILE A 296 52.98 -1.39 54.53
CA ILE A 296 53.20 -2.70 55.16
C ILE A 296 54.55 -3.28 54.74
N SER A 297 54.90 -3.17 53.46
CA SER A 297 56.18 -3.67 52.92
C SER A 297 57.38 -2.94 53.51
N VAL A 298 57.30 -1.62 53.69
CA VAL A 298 58.35 -0.81 54.35
C VAL A 298 58.47 -1.21 55.81
N ALA A 299 57.37 -1.21 56.56
CA ALA A 299 57.35 -1.58 57.97
C ALA A 299 57.88 -3.01 58.20
N GLY A 300 57.53 -3.96 57.32
CA GLY A 300 58.04 -5.33 57.35
C GLY A 300 59.56 -5.41 57.11
N ARG A 301 60.10 -4.61 56.18
CA ARG A 301 61.55 -4.53 55.95
C ARG A 301 62.29 -3.92 57.14
N GLU A 302 61.74 -2.86 57.73
CA GLU A 302 62.32 -2.21 58.91
C GLU A 302 62.33 -3.14 60.13
N ALA A 303 61.22 -3.85 60.39
CA ALA A 303 61.13 -4.83 61.46
C ALA A 303 62.12 -5.99 61.27
N LEU A 304 62.26 -6.48 60.03
CA LEU A 304 63.24 -7.52 59.70
C LEU A 304 64.68 -7.03 59.93
N ALA A 305 65.02 -5.84 59.43
CA ALA A 305 66.33 -5.23 59.64
C ALA A 305 66.66 -5.02 61.13
N ALA A 306 65.67 -4.58 61.92
CA ALA A 306 65.83 -4.43 63.37
C ALA A 306 66.04 -5.78 64.09
N SER A 307 65.34 -6.83 63.65
CA SER A 307 65.54 -8.20 64.15
C SER A 307 66.94 -8.73 63.80
N GLU A 308 67.39 -8.52 62.57
CA GLU A 308 68.74 -8.89 62.13
C GLU A 308 69.82 -8.17 62.92
N ALA A 309 69.67 -6.86 63.15
CA ALA A 309 70.61 -6.10 63.97
C ALA A 309 70.69 -6.64 65.42
N LYS A 310 69.56 -7.05 66.02
CA LYS A 310 69.54 -7.69 67.35
C LYS A 310 70.25 -9.04 67.33
N LEU A 311 70.00 -9.87 66.31
CA LEU A 311 70.65 -11.17 66.13
C LEU A 311 72.16 -11.04 65.96
N THR A 312 72.62 -10.06 65.17
CA THR A 312 74.06 -9.78 65.00
C THR A 312 74.71 -9.38 66.32
N LYS A 313 74.11 -8.43 67.07
CA LYS A 313 74.62 -8.06 68.40
C LYS A 313 74.72 -9.25 69.37
N TYR A 314 73.72 -10.13 69.34
CA TYR A 314 73.70 -11.32 70.19
C TYR A 314 74.76 -12.35 69.75
N LYS A 315 74.95 -12.53 68.44
CA LYS A 315 76.03 -13.34 67.88
C LYS A 315 77.40 -12.81 68.31
N ASP A 316 77.63 -11.51 68.21
CA ASP A 316 78.89 -10.86 68.61
C ASP A 316 79.16 -10.95 70.12
N TYR A 317 78.09 -10.98 70.93
CA TYR A 317 78.18 -11.24 72.37
C TYR A 317 78.61 -12.70 72.65
N LEU A 318 77.93 -13.67 72.05
CA LEU A 318 78.26 -15.09 72.23
C LEU A 318 79.68 -15.41 71.74
N GLN A 319 80.09 -14.82 70.61
CA GLN A 319 81.43 -14.98 70.07
C GLN A 319 82.50 -14.50 71.07
N ARG A 320 82.28 -13.33 71.69
CA ARG A 320 83.18 -12.81 72.75
C ARG A 320 83.22 -13.69 74.00
N GLU A 321 82.08 -14.23 74.42
CA GLU A 321 82.04 -15.19 75.54
C GLU A 321 82.80 -16.48 75.20
N VAL A 322 82.65 -17.03 73.99
CA VAL A 322 83.43 -18.19 73.53
C VAL A 322 84.92 -17.89 73.49
N GLU A 323 85.33 -16.73 72.99
CA GLU A 323 86.74 -16.31 72.98
C GLU A 323 87.30 -16.21 74.40
N LYS A 324 86.53 -15.64 75.33
CA LYS A 324 86.89 -15.55 76.75
C LYS A 324 87.01 -16.94 77.40
N TYR A 325 86.08 -17.85 77.14
CA TYR A 325 86.18 -19.23 77.66
C TYR A 325 87.36 -19.99 77.05
N THR A 326 87.62 -19.81 75.75
CA THR A 326 88.80 -20.39 75.09
C THR A 326 90.10 -19.90 75.74
N GLN A 327 90.22 -18.59 76.00
CA GLN A 327 91.38 -18.02 76.71
C GLN A 327 91.54 -18.60 78.12
N LEU A 328 90.44 -18.71 78.89
CA LEU A 328 90.48 -19.33 80.21
C LEU A 328 90.83 -20.82 80.15
N GLU A 329 90.41 -21.54 79.11
CA GLU A 329 90.78 -22.94 78.89
C GLU A 329 92.28 -23.06 78.61
N GLU A 330 92.86 -22.16 77.79
CA GLU A 330 94.29 -22.08 77.52
C GLU A 330 95.11 -21.74 78.78
N GLU A 331 94.65 -20.78 79.60
CA GLU A 331 95.26 -20.43 80.89
C GLU A 331 95.21 -21.60 81.89
N ASN A 332 94.09 -22.32 81.97
CA ASN A 332 93.96 -23.49 82.85
C ASN A 332 94.81 -24.67 82.39
N LYS A 333 94.95 -24.89 81.08
CA LYS A 333 95.90 -25.84 80.48
C LYS A 333 97.33 -25.53 80.89
N ALA A 334 97.72 -24.26 80.85
CA ALA A 334 99.06 -23.82 81.25
C ALA A 334 99.32 -24.01 82.76
N ASN A 335 98.29 -23.92 83.60
CA ASN A 335 98.39 -24.02 85.07
C ASN A 335 98.19 -25.44 85.64
N GLY A 336 97.95 -26.46 84.80
CA GLY A 336 97.91 -27.87 85.21
C GLY A 336 96.69 -28.31 86.05
N SER A 337 95.66 -27.47 86.19
CA SER A 337 94.42 -27.80 86.91
C SER A 337 93.27 -28.01 85.93
N TYR A 338 93.16 -29.22 85.40
CA TYR A 338 92.08 -29.57 84.48
C TYR A 338 90.81 -29.96 85.27
N SER A 339 89.85 -29.04 85.35
CA SER A 339 88.56 -29.29 86.01
C SER A 339 87.51 -29.71 84.98
N ARG A 340 86.85 -30.86 85.18
CA ARG A 340 85.70 -31.35 84.38
C ARG A 340 84.57 -30.33 84.24
N TYR A 341 84.49 -29.34 85.13
CA TYR A 341 83.51 -28.27 85.04
C TYR A 341 83.72 -27.38 83.80
N PHE A 342 84.97 -27.18 83.38
CA PHE A 342 85.31 -26.36 82.22
C PHE A 342 84.87 -27.01 80.90
N GLU A 343 85.04 -28.32 80.78
CA GLU A 343 84.64 -29.09 79.61
C GLU A 343 83.12 -29.05 79.39
N HIS A 344 82.35 -29.06 80.48
CA HIS A 344 80.88 -28.97 80.44
C HIS A 344 80.40 -27.59 79.99
N GLU A 345 81.01 -26.50 80.47
CA GLU A 345 80.64 -25.13 80.05
C GLU A 345 81.10 -24.82 78.62
N CYS A 346 82.28 -25.27 78.18
CA CYS A 346 82.71 -25.15 76.78
C CYS A 346 81.76 -25.91 75.83
N THR A 347 81.31 -27.11 76.22
CA THR A 347 80.34 -27.89 75.42
C THR A 347 78.99 -27.19 75.35
N ARG A 348 78.52 -26.60 76.46
CA ARG A 348 77.27 -25.84 76.53
C ARG A 348 77.32 -24.55 75.69
N ALA A 349 78.43 -23.82 75.74
CA ALA A 349 78.65 -22.64 74.90
C ALA A 349 78.65 -23.02 73.40
N SER A 350 79.32 -24.13 73.04
CA SER A 350 79.37 -24.63 71.66
C SER A 350 77.99 -25.06 71.15
N GLN A 351 77.20 -25.78 71.96
CA GLN A 351 75.81 -26.14 71.63
C GLN A 351 74.90 -24.92 71.45
N ASN A 352 75.09 -23.87 72.26
CA ASN A 352 74.36 -22.61 72.09
C ASN A 352 74.73 -21.93 70.77
N VAL A 353 76.02 -21.83 70.42
CA VAL A 353 76.46 -21.28 69.13
C VAL A 353 75.85 -22.05 67.96
N ASP A 354 75.83 -23.38 68.05
CA ASP A 354 75.31 -24.25 66.99
C ASP A 354 73.78 -24.14 66.84
N PHE A 355 73.05 -24.00 67.95
CA PHE A 355 71.62 -23.67 67.97
C PHE A 355 71.34 -22.31 67.30
N PHE A 356 72.12 -21.28 67.63
CA PHE A 356 71.97 -19.96 67.00
C PHE A 356 72.35 -19.96 65.51
N SER A 357 73.38 -20.72 65.12
CA SER A 357 73.76 -20.91 63.71
C SER A 357 72.63 -21.56 62.90
N LYS A 358 71.97 -22.59 63.45
CA LYS A 358 70.77 -23.20 62.84
C LYS A 358 69.60 -22.22 62.75
N ARG A 359 69.41 -21.36 63.75
CA ARG A 359 68.36 -20.31 63.77
C ARG A 359 68.61 -19.21 62.74
N VAL A 360 69.87 -18.82 62.54
CA VAL A 360 70.27 -17.89 61.46
C VAL A 360 70.04 -18.52 60.08
N LYS A 361 70.38 -19.80 59.88
CA LYS A 361 70.11 -20.52 58.61
C LYS A 361 68.62 -20.62 58.28
N THR A 362 67.75 -20.85 59.28
CA THR A 362 66.28 -20.83 59.09
C THR A 362 65.78 -19.43 58.76
N THR A 363 66.36 -18.38 59.36
CA THR A 363 66.05 -16.99 59.01
C THR A 363 66.42 -16.68 57.55
N ASN A 364 67.54 -17.19 57.05
CA ASN A 364 67.93 -17.06 55.64
C ASN A 364 67.00 -17.84 54.69
N ARG A 365 66.55 -19.04 55.06
CA ARG A 365 65.52 -19.76 54.29
C ARG A 365 64.21 -18.95 54.21
N ASN A 366 63.80 -18.33 55.31
CA ASN A 366 62.62 -17.47 55.31
C ASN A 366 62.78 -16.25 54.39
N LYS A 367 64.00 -15.69 54.23
CA LYS A 367 64.27 -14.65 53.22
C LYS A 367 64.04 -15.16 51.79
N THR A 368 64.47 -16.38 51.48
CA THR A 368 64.26 -16.99 50.17
C THR A 368 62.78 -17.19 49.88
N VAL A 369 62.02 -17.69 50.85
CA VAL A 369 60.56 -17.86 50.73
C VAL A 369 59.84 -16.51 50.56
N ILE A 370 60.27 -15.46 51.27
CA ILE A 370 59.73 -14.10 51.11
C ILE A 370 60.06 -13.53 49.71
N ALA A 371 61.22 -13.86 49.14
CA ALA A 371 61.58 -13.47 47.78
C ALA A 371 60.71 -14.18 46.72
N GLU A 372 60.51 -15.49 46.85
CA GLU A 372 59.60 -16.26 45.98
C GLU A 372 58.16 -15.74 46.06
N LEU A 373 57.66 -15.43 47.26
CA LEU A 373 56.33 -14.84 47.43
C LEU A 373 56.21 -13.45 46.78
N ARG A 374 57.28 -12.64 46.78
CA ARG A 374 57.28 -11.36 46.04
C ARG A 374 57.20 -11.56 44.53
N ASP A 375 57.92 -12.54 44.00
CA ASP A 375 57.91 -12.81 42.57
C ASP A 375 56.56 -13.38 42.12
N GLN A 376 55.93 -14.24 42.93
CA GLN A 376 54.55 -14.68 42.69
C GLN A 376 53.56 -13.51 42.74
N ILE A 377 53.68 -12.59 43.70
CA ILE A 377 52.82 -11.40 43.78
C ILE A 377 53.00 -10.49 42.54
N ARG A 378 54.21 -10.35 41.99
CA ARG A 378 54.44 -9.64 40.72
C ARG A 378 53.76 -10.33 39.54
N GLU A 379 53.67 -11.64 39.56
CA GLU A 379 52.97 -12.43 38.53
C GLU A 379 51.45 -12.21 38.57
N PHE A 380 50.90 -11.84 39.74
CA PHE A 380 49.51 -11.46 39.94
C PHE A 380 49.21 -9.96 39.77
N GLU A 381 50.23 -9.09 39.72
CA GLU A 381 50.03 -7.70 39.26
C GLU A 381 49.67 -7.75 37.77
N ALA A 382 48.37 -7.60 37.49
CA ALA A 382 47.76 -7.83 36.20
C ALA A 382 48.63 -7.35 35.01
N PRO A 383 48.81 -8.17 33.96
CA PRO A 383 49.50 -7.72 32.76
C PRO A 383 48.83 -6.44 32.29
N LYS A 384 49.61 -5.37 32.09
CA LYS A 384 49.15 -4.16 31.43
C LYS A 384 48.48 -4.61 30.14
N LEU A 385 47.15 -4.49 30.08
CA LEU A 385 46.40 -4.76 28.87
C LEU A 385 47.07 -3.96 27.75
N PRO A 386 47.39 -4.57 26.60
CA PRO A 386 47.99 -3.85 25.49
C PRO A 386 47.11 -2.65 25.16
N GLU A 387 47.68 -1.44 25.20
CA GLU A 387 47.00 -0.20 24.81
C GLU A 387 46.47 -0.26 23.35
N ASP A 388 46.90 -1.26 22.57
CA ASP A 388 46.57 -1.45 21.16
C ASP A 388 45.23 -2.17 20.88
N VAL A 389 44.43 -2.54 21.89
CA VAL A 389 43.10 -3.17 21.67
C VAL A 389 41.97 -2.14 21.50
N TYR A 390 42.23 -0.85 21.70
CA TYR A 390 41.38 0.20 21.15
C TYR A 390 41.82 0.52 19.71
N GLN A 391 41.67 -0.47 18.83
CA GLN A 391 41.66 -0.17 17.39
C GLN A 391 40.57 0.86 17.14
N SER A 392 41.00 2.03 16.73
CA SER A 392 40.14 3.06 16.17
C SER A 392 39.19 2.41 15.15
N PRO A 393 37.89 2.78 15.14
CA PRO A 393 36.98 2.27 14.14
C PRO A 393 37.58 2.55 12.75
N PRO A 394 37.50 1.58 11.81
CA PRO A 394 38.08 1.76 10.48
C PRO A 394 37.55 3.05 9.86
N PRO A 395 38.40 3.81 9.14
CA PRO A 395 37.95 5.01 8.45
C PRO A 395 36.77 4.63 7.55
N SER A 396 35.64 5.30 7.79
CA SER A 396 34.42 5.19 7.00
C SER A 396 34.79 5.30 5.52
N SER A 397 34.83 4.17 4.84
CA SER A 397 35.03 4.13 3.40
C SER A 397 33.83 4.84 2.79
N SER A 398 34.06 6.04 2.28
CA SER A 398 33.15 6.79 1.44
C SER A 398 32.99 6.07 0.10
N ASN A 399 32.31 4.94 0.10
CA ASN A 399 31.79 4.33 -1.12
C ASN A 399 30.40 4.90 -1.36
N ASN A 400 30.38 5.90 -2.24
CA ASN A 400 29.23 6.36 -3.01
C ASN A 400 28.58 5.15 -3.73
N LYS A 401 27.77 4.37 -3.02
CA LYS A 401 26.72 3.58 -3.63
C LYS A 401 25.44 4.38 -3.52
N ARG A 402 24.99 4.86 -4.67
CA ARG A 402 23.64 5.39 -4.92
C ARG A 402 22.62 4.49 -4.20
N TYR A 403 22.11 4.96 -3.07
CA TYR A 403 20.87 4.45 -2.52
C TYR A 403 19.72 5.00 -3.36
N SER A 404 18.98 4.07 -3.95
CA SER A 404 17.70 4.30 -4.63
C SER A 404 16.66 4.82 -3.61
N PRO A 405 15.88 5.87 -3.91
CA PRO A 405 14.95 6.46 -2.96
C PRO A 405 13.59 5.75 -3.02
N TYR A 406 13.53 4.45 -2.70
CA TYR A 406 12.26 3.73 -2.50
C TYR A 406 12.46 2.58 -1.53
N GLU A 407 12.64 2.87 -0.24
CA GLU A 407 12.34 1.91 0.82
C GLU A 407 11.23 2.45 1.72
N SER A 408 10.15 1.67 1.73
CA SER A 408 8.91 1.88 2.46
C SER A 408 9.15 2.02 3.96
N ILE A 409 8.89 3.21 4.49
CA ILE A 409 8.63 3.40 5.92
C ILE A 409 7.12 3.19 6.11
N HIS A 410 6.74 2.02 6.59
CA HIS A 410 5.37 1.74 7.03
C HIS A 410 5.19 2.21 8.48
N PRO A 411 4.28 3.17 8.76
CA PRO A 411 3.80 3.39 10.12
C PRO A 411 2.84 2.26 10.50
N SER A 412 3.05 1.65 11.67
CA SER A 412 2.09 0.73 12.29
C SER A 412 0.78 1.48 12.62
N PRO A 413 -0.40 0.97 12.23
CA PRO A 413 -1.65 1.53 12.69
C PRO A 413 -1.94 1.05 14.12
N SER A 414 -2.00 2.00 15.06
CA SER A 414 -2.54 1.80 16.41
C SER A 414 -4.04 1.52 16.31
N TYR A 415 -4.45 0.30 16.59
CA TYR A 415 -5.86 -0.08 16.65
C TYR A 415 -6.49 0.46 17.94
N ILE A 416 -7.38 1.45 17.83
CA ILE A 416 -8.28 1.85 18.93
C ILE A 416 -9.62 1.13 18.70
N PRO A 417 -10.03 0.18 19.57
CA PRO A 417 -11.34 -0.44 19.47
C PRO A 417 -12.41 0.56 19.98
N ALA A 418 -13.14 1.18 19.06
CA ALA A 418 -14.36 1.89 19.37
C ALA A 418 -15.53 0.90 19.48
N LYS A 419 -15.91 0.54 20.71
CA LYS A 419 -17.30 0.49 21.22
C LYS A 419 -17.34 -0.16 22.61
N TRP A 420 -17.11 0.66 23.63
CA TRP A 420 -17.92 0.65 24.84
C TRP A 420 -18.90 1.81 24.72
N ILE A 421 -20.14 1.52 24.32
CA ILE A 421 -21.27 2.45 24.46
C ILE A 421 -21.91 2.08 25.80
N ARG A 422 -21.62 2.87 26.84
CA ARG A 422 -22.42 2.86 28.08
C ARG A 422 -23.52 3.90 27.96
N ARG A 423 -24.72 3.44 28.31
CA ARG A 423 -25.92 4.22 28.62
C ARG A 423 -25.62 5.30 29.66
N ASN A 424 -26.09 6.51 29.39
CA ASN A 424 -26.98 7.28 30.26
C ASN A 424 -27.69 8.33 29.41
#